data_AF-A0A815U7G6-F1
#
_entry.id   AF-A0A815U7G6-F1
#
_cell.length_a   1.000
_cell.length_b   1.000
_cell.length_c   1.000
_cell.angle_alpha   90.00
_cell.angle_beta   90.00
_cell.angle_gamma   90.00
#
_symmetry.space_group_name_H-M   'P 1'
#
loop_
_entity.id
_entity.type
_entity.pdbx_description
1 polymer ?
#
loop_
_entity_poly.entity_id
_entity_poly.type
_entity_poly.pdbx_seq_one_letter_code
_entity_poly.pdbx_strand_id
1 'polypeptide(L)'
;LKYLGFASARADLWFRLHGLFDALFRLSIPLFIHLYPINIIYLFPTCVFTGFIFLLLAFGLLYTSINALAILPIVLFSFTSAVTTSLQYTVSNQLFDKDETEQGYIYHVIITSLGLILGPIIGGLFLDLTGNHKSIMLISLMFLLISFISFSLTILLSNKKEQTHQSEQN
;
A
#
# COMPACT_ATOMS: atom_id res chain seq x y z
N LEU A 1 16.20 5.59 13.16
CA LEU A 1 17.09 6.30 12.20
C LEU A 1 18.49 6.61 12.76
N LYS A 2 18.62 7.05 14.02
CA LYS A 2 19.94 7.15 14.68
C LYS A 2 20.69 5.80 14.69
N TYR A 3 19.95 4.71 14.92
CA TYR A 3 20.41 3.32 14.81
C TYR A 3 20.79 2.85 13.40
N LEU A 4 20.40 3.59 12.35
CA LEU A 4 20.79 3.34 10.95
C LEU A 4 21.98 4.22 10.53
N GLY A 5 22.62 4.94 11.47
CA GLY A 5 23.75 5.83 11.19
C GLY A 5 23.37 7.15 10.49
N PHE A 6 22.07 7.43 10.30
CA PHE A 6 21.63 8.70 9.74
C PHE A 6 21.65 9.80 10.79
N ALA A 7 22.21 10.96 10.42
CA ALA A 7 22.02 12.20 11.16
C ALA A 7 20.51 12.52 11.23
N SER A 8 20.03 13.00 12.38
CA SER A 8 18.61 13.36 12.59
C SER A 8 18.05 14.27 11.50
N ALA A 9 18.85 15.21 10.99
CA ALA A 9 18.47 16.10 9.90
C ALA A 9 18.13 15.37 8.58
N ARG A 10 18.84 14.26 8.27
CA ARG A 10 18.56 13.47 7.06
C ARG A 10 17.24 12.72 7.16
N ALA A 11 16.94 12.17 8.35
CA ALA A 11 15.66 11.52 8.62
C ALA A 11 14.47 12.47 8.41
N ASP A 12 14.54 13.68 8.96
CA ASP A 12 13.50 14.70 8.82
C ASP A 12 13.27 15.07 7.34
N LEU A 13 14.35 15.28 6.58
CA LEU A 13 14.26 15.54 5.14
C LEU A 13 13.53 14.41 4.40
N TRP A 14 13.83 13.15 4.71
CA TRP A 14 13.18 12.00 4.06
C TRP A 14 11.67 11.95 4.34
N PHE A 15 11.24 12.22 5.57
CA PHE A 15 9.81 12.27 5.90
C PHE A 15 9.09 13.43 5.20
N ARG A 16 9.73 14.60 5.10
CA ARG A 16 9.17 15.74 4.36
C ARG A 16 9.02 15.44 2.88
N LEU A 17 10.04 14.83 2.27
CA LEU A 17 9.99 14.41 0.87
C LEU A 17 8.89 13.37 0.65
N HIS A 18 8.76 12.39 1.54
CA HIS A 18 7.66 11.42 1.48
C HIS A 18 6.29 12.11 1.50
N GLY A 19 6.05 13.01 2.46
CA GLY A 19 4.78 13.75 2.55
C GLY A 19 4.51 14.62 1.33
N LEU A 20 5.54 15.28 0.79
CA LEU A 20 5.43 16.07 -0.44
C LEU A 20 5.01 15.20 -1.64
N PHE A 21 5.72 14.08 -1.87
CA PHE A 21 5.41 13.19 -2.99
C PHE A 21 4.04 12.52 -2.83
N ASP A 22 3.68 12.08 -1.62
CA ASP A 22 2.36 11.50 -1.34
C ASP A 22 1.24 12.49 -1.67
N ALA A 23 1.36 13.75 -1.24
CA ALA A 23 0.40 14.80 -1.58
C ALA A 23 0.32 15.06 -3.09
N LEU A 24 1.46 15.19 -3.78
CA LEU A 24 1.49 15.38 -5.23
C LEU A 24 0.83 14.21 -5.97
N PHE A 25 1.13 12.97 -5.57
CA PHE A 25 0.54 11.80 -6.20
C PHE A 25 -0.97 11.72 -5.96
N ARG A 26 -1.45 11.98 -4.74
CA ARG A 26 -2.89 12.01 -4.42
C ARG A 26 -3.66 13.04 -5.25
N LEU A 27 -3.07 14.19 -5.52
CA LEU A 27 -3.67 15.20 -6.40
C LEU A 27 -3.67 14.74 -7.86
N SER A 28 -2.58 14.10 -8.31
CA SER A 28 -2.43 13.71 -9.71
C SER A 28 -3.26 12.47 -10.10
N ILE A 29 -3.40 11.49 -9.22
CA ILE A 29 -4.00 10.18 -9.53
C ILE A 29 -5.46 10.31 -10.01
N PRO A 30 -6.36 11.05 -9.30
CA PRO A 30 -7.73 11.25 -9.78
C PRO A 30 -7.77 11.94 -11.15
N LEU A 31 -6.90 12.92 -11.40
CA LEU A 31 -6.83 13.62 -12.69
C LEU A 31 -6.49 12.66 -13.84
N PHE A 32 -5.53 11.76 -13.63
CA PHE A 32 -5.12 10.80 -14.66
C PHE A 32 -6.14 9.68 -14.86
N ILE A 33 -6.81 9.21 -13.82
CA ILE A 33 -7.79 8.12 -13.93
C ILE A 33 -8.96 8.49 -14.83
N HIS A 34 -9.39 9.76 -14.84
CA HIS A 34 -10.45 10.20 -15.73
C HIS A 34 -10.00 10.29 -17.20
N LEU A 35 -8.69 10.39 -17.47
CA LEU A 35 -8.15 10.52 -18.82
C LEU A 35 -7.96 9.17 -19.52
N TYR A 36 -7.83 8.08 -18.77
CA TYR A 36 -7.59 6.74 -19.32
C TYR A 36 -8.70 5.78 -18.92
N PRO A 37 -9.28 4.99 -19.85
CA PRO A 37 -10.29 3.99 -19.55
C PRO A 37 -9.65 2.74 -18.91
N ILE A 38 -8.90 2.92 -17.83
CA ILE A 38 -8.24 1.83 -17.10
C ILE A 38 -9.25 1.25 -16.11
N ASN A 39 -9.35 -0.07 -16.09
CA ASN A 39 -10.13 -0.76 -15.07
C ASN A 39 -9.42 -0.66 -13.71
N ILE A 40 -9.95 0.21 -12.86
CA ILE A 40 -9.38 0.61 -11.56
C ILE A 40 -9.24 -0.61 -10.63
N ILE A 41 -10.13 -1.60 -10.75
CA ILE A 41 -10.09 -2.85 -9.97
C ILE A 41 -8.74 -3.56 -10.14
N TYR A 42 -8.18 -3.58 -11.36
CA TYR A 42 -6.89 -4.23 -11.64
C TYR A 42 -5.69 -3.31 -11.43
N LEU A 43 -5.89 -1.98 -11.52
CA LEU A 43 -4.84 -1.00 -11.24
C LEU A 43 -4.41 -1.07 -9.78
N PHE A 44 -5.37 -1.14 -8.86
CA PHE A 44 -5.13 -1.17 -7.42
C PHE A 44 -4.17 -2.28 -6.94
N PRO A 45 -4.40 -3.58 -7.23
CA PRO A 45 -3.52 -4.66 -6.80
C PRO A 45 -2.16 -4.58 -7.48
N THR A 46 -2.11 -4.11 -8.73
CA THR A 46 -0.86 -3.89 -9.46
C THR A 46 -0.01 -2.83 -8.74
N CYS A 47 -0.61 -1.71 -8.32
CA CYS A 47 0.10 -0.68 -7.56
C CYS A 47 0.56 -1.16 -6.18
N VAL A 48 -0.26 -1.95 -5.48
CA VAL A 48 0.12 -2.59 -4.20
C VAL A 48 1.30 -3.54 -4.39
N PHE A 49 1.26 -4.39 -5.42
CA PHE A 49 2.34 -5.31 -5.76
C PHE A 49 3.62 -4.58 -6.17
N THR A 50 3.48 -3.50 -6.92
CA THR A 50 4.63 -2.65 -7.29
C THR A 50 5.27 -2.07 -6.02
N GLY A 51 4.46 -1.60 -5.06
CA GLY A 51 4.94 -1.18 -3.74
C GLY A 51 5.68 -2.28 -2.97
N PHE A 52 5.21 -3.53 -3.06
CA PHE A 52 5.91 -4.69 -2.47
C PHE A 52 7.29 -4.90 -3.10
N ILE A 53 7.39 -4.90 -4.43
CA ILE A 53 8.67 -5.02 -5.15
C ILE A 53 9.62 -3.90 -4.71
N PHE A 54 9.12 -2.68 -4.55
CA PHE A 54 9.95 -1.56 -4.15
C PHE A 54 10.38 -1.60 -2.70
N LEU A 55 9.55 -2.13 -1.79
CA LEU A 55 9.95 -2.34 -0.42
C LEU A 55 11.03 -3.42 -0.31
N LEU A 56 10.98 -4.44 -1.18
CA LEU A 56 12.02 -5.46 -1.32
C LEU A 56 13.32 -4.89 -1.93
N LEU A 57 13.20 -4.01 -2.94
CA LEU A 57 14.34 -3.28 -3.49
C LEU A 57 14.98 -2.35 -2.44
N ALA A 58 14.16 -1.62 -1.68
CA ALA A 58 14.60 -0.76 -0.59
C ALA A 58 15.33 -1.58 0.49
N PHE A 59 14.80 -2.76 0.82
CA PHE A 59 15.48 -3.70 1.69
C PHE A 59 16.86 -4.06 1.14
N GLY A 60 16.98 -4.45 -0.13
CA GLY A 60 18.27 -4.77 -0.77
C GLY A 60 19.26 -3.58 -0.81
N LEU A 61 18.77 -2.38 -1.11
CA LEU A 61 19.58 -1.16 -1.20
C LEU A 61 20.09 -0.67 0.16
N LEU A 62 19.34 -0.91 1.24
CA LEU A 62 19.80 -0.68 2.61
C LEU A 62 21.07 -1.48 2.94
N TYR A 63 21.36 -2.58 2.23
CA TYR A 63 22.60 -3.37 2.41
C TYR A 63 23.79 -2.87 1.60
N THR A 64 23.58 -2.11 0.52
CA THR A 64 24.67 -1.82 -0.45
C THR A 64 25.34 -0.47 -0.26
N SER A 65 25.00 0.30 0.78
CA SER A 65 25.59 1.61 1.15
C SER A 65 25.43 2.75 0.14
N ILE A 66 24.64 2.56 -0.93
CA ILE A 66 24.48 3.56 -1.99
C ILE A 66 23.46 4.63 -1.58
N ASN A 67 23.97 5.71 -0.97
CA ASN A 67 23.17 6.88 -0.59
C ASN A 67 22.39 7.51 -1.76
N ALA A 68 22.91 7.41 -2.99
CA ALA A 68 22.30 7.98 -4.19
C ALA A 68 20.97 7.32 -4.59
N LEU A 69 20.72 6.09 -4.13
CA LEU A 69 19.50 5.35 -4.45
C LEU A 69 18.41 5.47 -3.37
N ALA A 70 18.64 6.25 -2.30
CA ALA A 70 17.69 6.37 -1.19
C ALA A 70 16.40 7.14 -1.54
N ILE A 71 16.42 8.03 -2.54
CA ILE A 71 15.26 8.83 -2.92
C ILE A 71 14.20 8.00 -3.66
N LEU A 72 14.64 7.02 -4.46
CA LEU A 72 13.77 6.23 -5.31
C LEU A 72 12.78 5.38 -4.48
N PRO A 73 13.20 4.62 -3.44
CA PRO A 73 12.30 3.96 -2.51
C PRO A 73 11.27 4.89 -1.88
N ILE A 74 11.65 6.12 -1.54
CA ILE A 74 10.75 7.08 -0.90
C ILE A 74 9.68 7.56 -1.87
N VAL A 75 10.07 7.96 -3.08
CA VAL A 75 9.12 8.38 -4.14
C VAL A 75 8.12 7.25 -4.41
N LEU A 76 8.62 6.03 -4.53
CA LEU A 76 7.80 4.86 -4.87
C LEU A 76 6.88 4.43 -3.73
N PHE A 77 7.36 4.45 -2.49
CA PHE A 77 6.52 4.21 -1.32
C PHE A 77 5.42 5.27 -1.21
N SER A 78 5.75 6.54 -1.48
CA SER A 78 4.79 7.64 -1.52
C SER A 78 3.73 7.43 -2.61
N PHE A 79 4.15 6.97 -3.79
CA PHE A 79 3.25 6.65 -4.88
C PHE A 79 2.28 5.52 -4.51
N THR A 80 2.79 4.40 -3.97
CA THR A 80 1.92 3.30 -3.52
C THR A 80 0.95 3.75 -2.45
N SER A 81 1.42 4.47 -1.42
CA SER A 81 0.57 5.06 -0.38
C SER A 81 -0.54 5.92 -0.98
N ALA A 82 -0.19 6.85 -1.86
CA ALA A 82 -1.14 7.73 -2.52
C ALA A 82 -2.17 6.98 -3.37
N VAL A 83 -1.75 5.97 -4.15
CA VAL A 83 -2.67 5.14 -4.95
C VAL A 83 -3.63 4.37 -4.05
N THR A 84 -3.09 3.62 -3.08
CA THR A 84 -3.90 2.78 -2.20
C THR A 84 -4.95 3.61 -1.48
N THR A 85 -4.58 4.77 -0.95
CA THR A 85 -5.50 5.61 -0.18
C THR A 85 -6.47 6.41 -1.05
N SER A 86 -6.07 6.85 -2.25
CA SER A 86 -6.94 7.64 -3.14
C SER A 86 -7.97 6.77 -3.86
N LEU A 87 -7.62 5.52 -4.17
CA LEU A 87 -8.47 4.64 -4.98
C LEU A 87 -9.32 3.67 -4.19
N GLN A 88 -9.06 3.54 -2.89
CA GLN A 88 -9.76 2.62 -2.02
C GLN A 88 -11.29 2.72 -2.12
N TYR A 89 -11.83 3.93 -1.98
CA TYR A 89 -13.27 4.14 -2.06
C TYR A 89 -13.82 3.81 -3.46
N THR A 90 -13.12 4.23 -4.51
CA THR A 90 -13.50 3.94 -5.90
C THR A 90 -13.50 2.44 -6.21
N VAL A 91 -12.50 1.72 -5.71
CA VAL A 91 -12.41 0.26 -5.85
C VAL A 91 -13.52 -0.43 -5.05
N SER A 92 -13.82 0.04 -3.84
CA SER A 92 -14.95 -0.47 -3.05
C SER A 92 -16.29 -0.30 -3.80
N ASN A 93 -16.54 0.87 -4.40
CA ASN A 93 -17.74 1.12 -5.23
C ASN A 93 -17.85 0.22 -6.47
N GLN A 94 -16.74 -0.35 -6.94
CA GLN A 94 -16.74 -1.24 -8.09
C GLN A 94 -16.84 -2.71 -7.70
N LEU A 95 -16.41 -3.08 -6.50
CA LEU A 95 -16.43 -4.46 -6.02
C LEU A 95 -17.72 -4.84 -5.29
N PHE A 96 -18.36 -3.87 -4.64
CA PHE A 96 -19.56 -4.11 -3.82
C PHE A 96 -20.80 -3.51 -4.46
N ASP A 97 -21.95 -4.10 -4.18
CA ASP A 97 -23.24 -3.52 -4.53
C ASP A 97 -23.40 -2.16 -3.82
N LYS A 98 -24.21 -1.26 -4.39
CA LYS A 98 -24.39 0.11 -3.87
C LYS A 98 -24.75 0.15 -2.38
N ASP A 99 -25.58 -0.79 -1.95
CA ASP A 99 -26.08 -0.88 -0.57
C ASP A 99 -25.04 -1.43 0.41
N GLU A 100 -24.07 -2.21 -0.09
CA GLU A 100 -23.00 -2.82 0.72
C GLU A 100 -21.72 -2.00 0.72
N THR A 101 -21.54 -1.10 -0.25
CA THR A 101 -20.29 -0.36 -0.42
C THR A 101 -19.94 0.51 0.79
N GLU A 102 -20.92 1.23 1.34
CA GLU A 102 -20.68 2.09 2.50
C GLU A 102 -20.21 1.28 3.71
N GLN A 103 -20.86 0.14 3.98
CA GLN A 103 -20.46 -0.77 5.05
C GLN A 103 -19.07 -1.34 4.80
N GLY A 104 -18.79 -1.81 3.58
CA GLY A 104 -17.47 -2.32 3.18
C GLY A 104 -16.36 -1.30 3.38
N TYR A 105 -16.61 -0.04 2.99
CA TYR A 105 -15.67 1.06 3.19
C TYR A 105 -15.47 1.39 4.68
N ILE A 106 -16.53 1.40 5.49
CA ILE A 106 -16.42 1.61 6.94
C ILE A 106 -15.54 0.54 7.58
N TYR A 107 -15.80 -0.75 7.33
CA TYR A 107 -14.97 -1.83 7.86
C TYR A 107 -13.51 -1.69 7.44
N HIS A 108 -13.29 -1.32 6.17
CA HIS A 108 -11.95 -1.05 5.66
C HIS A 108 -11.25 0.06 6.46
N VAL A 109 -11.93 1.18 6.71
CA VAL A 109 -11.39 2.32 7.46
C VAL A 109 -11.04 1.93 8.89
N ILE A 110 -11.88 1.14 9.59
CA ILE A 110 -11.56 0.74 10.97
C ILE A 110 -10.34 -0.19 10.98
N ILE A 111 -10.27 -1.16 10.05
CA ILE A 111 -9.12 -2.10 9.96
C ILE A 111 -7.83 -1.33 9.64
N THR A 112 -7.90 -0.35 8.74
CA THR A 112 -6.76 0.50 8.41
C THR A 112 -6.30 1.30 9.62
N SER A 113 -7.25 1.90 10.35
CA SER A 113 -6.97 2.69 11.55
C SER A 113 -6.34 1.83 12.65
N LEU A 114 -6.83 0.61 12.85
CA LEU A 114 -6.21 -0.36 13.75
C LEU A 114 -4.80 -0.71 13.30
N GLY A 115 -4.56 -0.94 12.01
CA GLY A 115 -3.23 -1.18 11.47
C GLY A 115 -2.25 -0.01 11.70
N LEU A 116 -2.73 1.23 11.56
CA LEU A 116 -1.92 2.44 11.83
C LEU A 116 -1.52 2.58 13.31
N ILE A 117 -2.36 2.11 14.23
CA ILE A 117 -2.08 2.13 15.67
C ILE A 117 -1.19 0.95 16.07
N LEU A 118 -1.58 -0.26 15.66
CA LEU A 118 -0.92 -1.50 16.08
C LEU A 118 0.42 -1.71 15.37
N GLY A 119 0.56 -1.25 14.13
CA GLY A 119 1.78 -1.41 13.32
C GLY A 119 3.04 -0.87 14.02
N PRO A 120 3.07 0.40 14.44
CA PRO A 120 4.20 0.97 15.18
C PRO A 120 4.46 0.28 16.52
N ILE A 121 3.41 -0.11 17.26
CA ILE A 121 3.53 -0.80 18.55
C ILE A 121 4.21 -2.16 18.35
N ILE A 122 3.69 -2.98 17.44
CA ILE A 122 4.24 -4.29 17.11
C ILE A 122 5.66 -4.14 16.56
N GLY A 123 5.88 -3.17 15.65
CA GLY A 123 7.21 -2.88 15.09
C GLY A 123 8.23 -2.50 16.16
N GLY A 124 7.84 -1.66 17.14
CA GLY A 124 8.66 -1.29 18.28
C GLY A 124 9.00 -2.48 19.17
N LEU A 125 8.00 -3.30 19.54
CA LEU A 125 8.21 -4.50 20.34
C LEU A 125 9.16 -5.50 19.63
N PHE A 126 9.00 -5.71 18.33
CA PHE A 126 9.92 -6.55 17.56
C PHE A 126 11.33 -5.98 17.49
N LEU A 127 11.47 -4.65 17.42
CA LEU A 127 12.77 -4.01 17.48
C LEU A 127 13.45 -4.25 18.82
N ASP A 128 12.72 -4.09 19.92
CA ASP A 128 13.25 -4.26 21.28
C ASP A 128 13.67 -5.71 21.54
N LEU A 129 12.91 -6.68 21.02
CA LEU A 129 13.20 -8.11 21.17
C LEU A 129 14.38 -8.58 20.30
N THR A 130 14.48 -8.09 19.07
CA THR A 130 15.47 -8.62 18.09
C THR A 130 16.69 -7.73 17.92
N GLY A 131 16.62 -6.47 18.35
CA GLY A 131 17.63 -5.44 18.07
C GLY A 131 17.83 -5.14 16.58
N ASN A 132 16.95 -5.64 15.70
CA ASN A 132 17.22 -5.70 14.26
C ASN A 132 16.05 -5.18 13.43
N HIS A 133 16.26 -4.05 12.75
CA HIS A 133 15.28 -3.45 11.83
C HIS A 133 14.90 -4.36 10.65
N LYS A 134 15.76 -5.31 10.27
CA LYS A 134 15.52 -6.24 9.16
C LYS A 134 14.31 -7.12 9.41
N SER A 135 14.14 -7.59 10.64
CA SER A 135 13.02 -8.45 11.04
C SER A 135 11.68 -7.72 10.89
N ILE A 136 11.64 -6.43 11.23
CA ILE A 136 10.43 -5.60 11.09
C ILE A 136 10.06 -5.42 9.62
N MET A 137 11.04 -5.16 8.76
CA MET A 137 10.81 -5.05 7.31
C MET A 137 10.32 -6.37 6.72
N LEU A 138 10.90 -7.51 7.13
CA LEU A 138 10.47 -8.82 6.66
C LEU A 138 9.02 -9.12 7.05
N ILE A 139 8.64 -8.84 8.29
CA ILE A 139 7.26 -9.00 8.77
C ILE A 139 6.30 -8.10 7.96
N SER A 140 6.70 -6.84 7.71
CA SER A 140 5.92 -5.91 6.90
C SER A 140 5.71 -6.42 5.46
N LEU A 141 6.74 -7.01 4.85
CA LEU A 141 6.65 -7.67 3.55
C LEU A 141 5.66 -8.85 3.58
N MET A 142 5.68 -9.67 4.63
CA MET A 142 4.74 -10.79 4.76
C MET A 142 3.29 -10.31 4.85
N PHE A 143 3.00 -9.27 5.64
CA PHE A 143 1.66 -8.69 5.72
C PHE A 143 1.20 -8.10 4.39
N LEU A 144 2.09 -7.43 3.66
CA LEU A 144 1.78 -6.86 2.35
C LEU A 144 1.51 -7.96 1.31
N LEU A 145 2.27 -9.05 1.32
CA LEU A 145 2.06 -10.20 0.46
C LEU A 145 0.71 -10.88 0.75
N ILE A 146 0.38 -11.10 2.03
CA ILE A 146 -0.91 -11.64 2.45
C ILE A 146 -2.05 -10.75 1.94
N SER A 147 -1.92 -9.43 2.12
CA SER A 147 -2.92 -8.46 1.65
C SER A 147 -3.12 -8.52 0.13
N PHE A 148 -2.03 -8.62 -0.64
CA PHE A 148 -2.08 -8.75 -2.09
C PHE A 148 -2.79 -10.04 -2.53
N ILE A 149 -2.47 -11.17 -1.89
CA ILE A 149 -3.10 -12.47 -2.19
C ILE A 149 -4.59 -12.42 -1.84
N SER A 150 -4.94 -11.94 -0.64
CA SER A 150 -6.33 -11.82 -0.20
C SER A 150 -7.15 -10.97 -1.16
N PHE A 151 -6.63 -9.80 -1.56
CA PHE A 151 -7.34 -8.93 -2.48
C PHE A 151 -7.48 -9.52 -3.90
N SER A 152 -6.42 -10.18 -4.39
CA SER A 152 -6.46 -10.89 -5.69
C SER A 152 -7.52 -12.01 -5.69
N LEU A 153 -7.63 -12.75 -4.58
CA LEU A 153 -8.67 -13.76 -4.41
C LEU A 153 -10.07 -13.14 -4.38
N THR A 154 -10.26 -11.99 -3.71
CA THR A 154 -11.55 -11.27 -3.72
C THR A 154 -11.99 -10.91 -5.13
N ILE A 155 -11.08 -10.37 -5.97
CA ILE A 155 -11.40 -10.06 -7.37
C ILE A 155 -11.81 -11.32 -8.14
N LEU A 156 -11.05 -12.41 -8.00
CA LEU A 156 -11.34 -13.67 -8.68
C LEU A 156 -12.72 -14.24 -8.30
N LEU A 157 -13.10 -14.13 -7.03
CA LEU A 157 -14.41 -14.57 -6.55
C LEU A 157 -15.54 -13.65 -7.03
N SER A 158 -15.32 -12.34 -7.07
CA SER A 158 -16.29 -11.36 -7.57
C SER A 158 -16.66 -11.62 -9.04
N ASN A 159 -15.65 -11.81 -9.90
CA ASN A 159 -15.87 -12.06 -11.32
C ASN A 159 -16.67 -13.35 -11.59
N LYS A 160 -16.55 -14.38 -10.73
CA LYS A 160 -17.33 -15.62 -10.87
C LYS A 160 -18.82 -15.39 -10.57
N LYS A 161 -19.14 -14.56 -9.57
CA LYS A 161 -20.53 -14.25 -9.18
C LYS A 161 -21.29 -13.58 -10.34
N GLU A 162 -20.65 -12.66 -11.05
CA GLU A 162 -21.23 -11.99 -12.22
C GLU A 162 -21.55 -12.98 -13.35
N GLN A 163 -20.66 -13.94 -13.61
CA GLN A 163 -20.87 -14.96 -14.65
C GLN A 163 -22.04 -15.89 -14.33
N THR A 164 -22.21 -16.30 -13.07
CA THR A 164 -23.32 -17.16 -12.66
C THR A 164 -24.67 -16.47 -12.84
N HIS A 165 -24.80 -15.20 -12.42
CA HIS A 165 -26.05 -14.46 -12.59
C HIS A 165 -26.43 -14.23 -14.06
N GLN A 166 -25.44 -14.03 -14.95
CA GLN A 166 -25.71 -13.94 -16.39
C GLN A 166 -26.16 -15.26 -17.01
N SER A 167 -25.70 -16.40 -16.48
CA SER A 167 -26.10 -17.72 -16.97
C SER A 167 -27.53 -18.12 -16.55
N GLU A 168 -28.04 -17.59 -15.44
CA GLU A 168 -29.41 -17.86 -14.96
C GLU A 168 -30.49 -17.05 -15.71
N GLN A 169 -30.09 -16.00 -16.43
CA GLN A 169 -31.00 -15.11 -17.18
C GLN A 169 -31.20 -15.51 -18.64
N ASN A 170 -30.44 -16.48 -19.15
CA ASN A 170 -30.52 -16.99 -20.52
C ASN A 170 -31.18 -18.36 -20.58
#